data_AF-A0A2N5ZJ96-F1
#
_entry.id   AF-A0A2N5ZJ96-F1
#
_cell.length_a   1.000
_cell.length_b   1.000
_cell.length_c   1.000
_cell.angle_alpha   90.00
_cell.angle_beta   90.00
_cell.angle_gamma   90.00
#
_symmetry.space_group_name_H-M   'P 1'
#
loop_
_entity.id
_entity.type
_entity.pdbx_description
1 polymer ?
#
loop_
_entity_poly.entity_id
_entity_poly.type
_entity_poly.pdbx_seq_one_letter_code
_entity_poly.pdbx_strand_id
1 'polypeptide(L)'
;QIIEYRKKVNPVISDGIDDDSLFQRQKARRSIVIGGGLILVAATVFAFLSSNELEKQFSSLAQDKEFSIETDVKSGNVVVNDLAENNIDKEVRPNEPGKESDNIDNTTEQDTAEVNIAQNEVNKEEKTKAESDPQKEAREVPNMMKTSPNYPNFRGIGGIGISTKKNIPIDWDGASGKNVIWKTPLPLPGQNSPIIWGDKLFFTGAEEGKQEIYCLNKNTGKLLWTTSVGGSDKVPTPIGETGFAAPTAVTDGNFVYAIFATGDMAAVDMNGKVIWQKDFGLPDNHYGHSSSLMIANGNVIVQWDQRNEQKLMALASHTGDVVWSVDRDVKISWASPIVVNTGSNLEIMTAADPFVISYDAYTGKELWRMECIGGEVGPSLAYANGIVYSVNDYSVLSAVKIGKKPTLLWENDDHLSDIPSPVATDKYLFMATSYGVFICYDAVTGEKYWEYEIGSNIFASPMIVDGRVYVLDVPGIMHIIEPDKELKIISEPSLGEYSGSTPIFTDGRIYLKGIKNIYCIGK
;
A
#
# COMPACT_ATOMS: atom_id res chain seq x y z
N GLN A 1 11.15 -41.03 -7.74
CA GLN A 1 12.59 -41.31 -7.80
C GLN A 1 13.33 -40.08 -7.31
N ILE A 2 14.03 -40.26 -6.19
CA ILE A 2 15.18 -39.52 -5.61
C ILE A 2 15.40 -38.07 -6.08
N ILE A 3 15.14 -37.11 -5.18
CA ILE A 3 15.55 -35.70 -5.27
C ILE A 3 17.00 -35.61 -4.79
N GLU A 4 17.94 -35.39 -5.71
CA GLU A 4 19.30 -34.94 -5.37
C GLU A 4 19.27 -33.45 -4.98
N TYR A 5 19.81 -33.15 -3.80
CA TYR A 5 20.16 -31.79 -3.40
C TYR A 5 21.26 -31.25 -4.34
N ARG A 6 20.87 -30.56 -5.41
CA ARG A 6 21.84 -29.78 -6.21
C ARG A 6 22.36 -28.61 -5.38
N LYS A 7 23.69 -28.51 -5.28
CA LYS A 7 24.42 -27.36 -4.73
C LYS A 7 23.88 -26.06 -5.34
N LYS A 8 23.68 -25.04 -4.49
CA LYS A 8 23.47 -23.64 -4.91
C LYS A 8 24.58 -23.23 -5.88
N VAL A 9 24.24 -23.16 -7.16
CA VAL A 9 25.04 -22.42 -8.15
C VAL A 9 24.39 -21.06 -8.24
N ASN A 10 25.08 -20.03 -7.74
CA ASN A 10 24.64 -18.66 -7.99
C ASN A 10 24.64 -18.46 -9.52
N PRO A 11 23.56 -17.93 -10.12
CA PRO A 11 23.56 -17.64 -11.54
C PRO A 11 24.70 -16.67 -11.84
N VAL A 12 25.53 -17.03 -12.82
CA VAL A 12 26.51 -16.12 -13.41
C VAL A 12 25.72 -15.18 -14.29
N ILE A 13 25.52 -13.96 -13.82
CA ILE A 13 24.99 -12.86 -14.63
C ILE A 13 26.05 -12.60 -15.70
N SER A 14 25.73 -12.83 -16.97
CA SER A 14 26.54 -12.32 -18.06
C SER A 14 26.47 -10.79 -18.03
N ASP A 15 27.61 -10.11 -18.14
CA ASP A 15 27.76 -8.63 -18.16
C ASP A 15 27.10 -7.96 -19.39
N GLY A 16 26.02 -8.52 -19.92
CA GLY A 16 25.31 -8.07 -21.11
C GLY A 16 24.16 -7.12 -20.84
N ILE A 17 24.18 -6.39 -19.72
CA ILE A 17 23.29 -5.24 -19.51
C ILE A 17 24.16 -4.01 -19.69
N ASP A 18 23.86 -3.22 -20.71
CA ASP A 18 24.59 -2.00 -21.03
C ASP A 18 24.31 -0.96 -19.94
N ASP A 19 25.15 -0.92 -18.89
CA ASP A 19 25.04 0.01 -17.75
C ASP A 19 24.88 1.47 -18.22
N ASP A 20 25.43 1.81 -19.38
CA ASP A 20 25.27 3.15 -19.97
C ASP A 20 23.81 3.41 -20.36
N SER A 21 23.09 2.42 -20.87
CA SER A 21 21.68 2.56 -21.27
C SER A 21 20.74 2.85 -20.08
N LEU A 22 20.92 2.15 -18.95
CA LEU A 22 20.15 2.38 -17.72
C LEU A 22 20.46 3.76 -17.13
N PHE A 23 21.75 4.12 -17.09
CA PHE A 23 22.17 5.43 -16.65
C PHE A 23 21.61 6.57 -17.52
N GLN A 24 21.62 6.41 -18.86
CA GLN A 24 21.02 7.38 -19.78
C GLN A 24 19.51 7.51 -19.57
N ARG A 25 18.78 6.41 -19.33
CA ARG A 25 17.33 6.45 -19.03
C ARG A 25 17.03 7.22 -17.74
N GLN A 26 17.75 6.94 -16.65
CA GLN A 26 17.60 7.67 -15.38
C GLN A 26 17.88 9.16 -15.57
N LYS A 27 18.96 9.50 -16.28
CA LYS A 27 19.31 10.89 -16.58
C LYS A 27 18.25 11.57 -17.45
N ALA A 28 17.75 10.89 -18.48
CA ALA A 28 16.68 11.40 -19.34
C ALA A 28 15.40 11.67 -18.57
N ARG A 29 14.96 10.77 -17.67
CA ARG A 29 13.80 10.99 -16.80
C ARG A 29 13.97 12.24 -15.94
N ARG A 30 15.12 12.41 -15.28
CA ARG A 30 15.44 13.62 -14.50
C ARG A 30 15.38 14.89 -15.37
N SER A 31 15.94 14.84 -16.58
CA SER A 31 15.89 15.97 -17.51
C SER A 31 14.48 16.30 -18.00
N ILE A 32 13.63 15.29 -18.24
CA ILE A 32 12.23 15.48 -18.65
C ILE A 32 11.43 16.11 -17.50
N VAL A 33 11.59 15.63 -16.27
CA VAL A 33 10.90 16.20 -15.09
C VAL A 33 11.31 17.66 -14.88
N ILE A 34 12.60 17.97 -14.95
CA ILE A 34 13.10 19.34 -14.81
C ILE A 34 12.60 20.22 -15.96
N GLY A 35 12.67 19.72 -17.20
CA GLY A 35 12.21 20.45 -18.39
C GLY A 35 10.70 20.73 -18.36
N GLY A 36 9.90 19.73 -18.03
CA GLY A 36 8.45 19.86 -17.87
C GLY A 36 8.06 20.83 -16.76
N GLY A 37 8.76 20.77 -15.62
CA GLY A 37 8.58 21.72 -14.52
C GLY A 37 8.87 23.16 -14.94
N LEU A 38 9.95 23.40 -15.69
CA LEU A 38 10.28 24.73 -16.23
C LEU A 38 9.23 25.25 -17.20
N ILE A 39 8.69 24.39 -18.08
CA ILE A 39 7.62 24.75 -19.00
C ILE A 39 6.34 25.13 -18.23
N LEU A 40 5.97 24.36 -17.21
CA LEU A 40 4.81 24.65 -16.37
C LEU A 40 4.94 25.99 -15.64
N VAL A 41 6.12 26.26 -15.06
CA VAL A 41 6.42 27.55 -14.42
C VAL A 41 6.32 28.69 -15.43
N ALA A 42 6.94 28.54 -16.61
CA ALA A 42 6.86 29.55 -17.66
C ALA A 42 5.41 29.81 -18.10
N ALA A 43 4.62 28.76 -18.32
CA ALA A 43 3.21 28.86 -18.69
C ALA A 43 2.39 29.58 -17.61
N THR A 44 2.66 29.30 -16.33
CA THR A 44 1.99 29.95 -15.19
C THR A 44 2.34 31.44 -15.11
N VAL A 45 3.61 31.79 -15.32
CA VAL A 45 4.06 33.20 -15.37
C VAL A 45 3.41 33.93 -16.55
N PHE A 46 3.37 33.31 -17.74
CA PHE A 46 2.71 33.90 -18.91
C PHE A 46 1.21 34.11 -18.68
N ALA A 47 0.52 33.13 -18.07
CA ALA A 47 -0.89 33.26 -17.72
C ALA A 47 -1.11 34.44 -16.75
N PHE A 48 -0.29 34.55 -15.70
CA PHE A 48 -0.37 35.66 -14.74
C PHE A 48 -0.12 37.02 -15.39
N LEU A 49 0.91 37.13 -16.23
CA LEU A 49 1.21 38.37 -16.97
C LEU A 49 0.09 38.75 -17.93
N SER A 50 -0.48 37.78 -18.65
CA SER A 50 -1.61 38.02 -19.56
C SER A 50 -2.87 38.46 -18.82
N SER A 51 -3.15 37.87 -17.66
CA SER A 51 -4.28 38.26 -16.81
C SER A 51 -4.14 39.70 -16.33
N ASN A 52 -2.96 40.08 -15.86
CA ASN A 52 -2.68 41.44 -15.38
C ASN A 52 -2.75 42.49 -16.50
N GLU A 53 -2.32 42.12 -17.72
CA GLU A 53 -2.41 43.01 -18.88
C GLU A 53 -3.87 43.18 -19.36
N LEU A 54 -4.67 42.11 -19.34
CA LEU A 54 -6.10 42.18 -19.61
C LEU A 54 -6.82 43.04 -18.56
N GLU A 55 -6.50 42.88 -17.28
CA GLU A 55 -7.09 43.68 -16.19
C GLU A 55 -6.77 45.17 -16.34
N LYS A 56 -5.56 45.54 -16.76
CA LYS A 56 -5.20 46.92 -17.10
C LYS A 56 -5.98 47.46 -18.30
N GLN A 57 -6.13 46.68 -19.37
CA GLN A 57 -6.92 47.09 -20.54
C GLN A 57 -8.40 47.28 -20.21
N PHE A 58 -8.99 46.39 -19.41
CA PHE A 58 -10.38 46.54 -18.96
C PHE A 58 -10.56 47.71 -17.99
N SER A 59 -9.56 47.98 -17.13
CA SER A 59 -9.58 49.13 -16.23
C SER A 59 -9.46 50.46 -16.98
N SER A 60 -8.63 50.54 -18.02
CA SER A 60 -8.54 51.75 -18.86
C SER A 60 -9.80 51.96 -19.70
N LEU A 61 -10.40 50.88 -20.22
CA LEU A 61 -11.68 50.95 -20.94
C LEU A 61 -12.86 51.33 -20.03
N ALA A 62 -12.77 51.05 -18.73
CA ALA A 62 -13.75 51.50 -17.74
C ALA A 62 -13.58 52.98 -17.34
N GLN A 63 -12.35 53.51 -17.38
CA GLN A 63 -12.09 54.95 -17.14
C GLN A 63 -12.50 55.85 -18.33
N ASP A 64 -12.48 55.34 -19.57
CA ASP A 64 -12.86 56.11 -20.77
C ASP A 64 -14.38 56.27 -20.98
N LYS A 65 -15.22 55.78 -20.04
CA LYS A 65 -16.68 55.92 -20.07
C LYS A 65 -17.23 56.64 -18.82
N GLU A 66 -16.82 57.88 -18.59
CA GLU A 66 -17.68 58.84 -17.89
C GLU A 66 -18.74 59.36 -18.86
N PHE A 67 -19.93 58.77 -18.83
CA PHE A 67 -21.08 59.27 -19.58
C PHE A 67 -21.79 60.35 -18.74
N SER A 68 -21.67 61.61 -19.15
CA SER A 68 -22.48 62.72 -18.63
C SER A 68 -23.95 62.50 -19.01
N ILE A 69 -24.83 62.35 -18.02
CA ILE A 69 -26.27 62.32 -18.24
C ILE A 69 -26.84 63.70 -17.87
N GLU A 70 -27.12 64.50 -18.90
CA GLU A 70 -28.09 65.60 -18.81
C GLU A 70 -29.48 65.03 -18.55
N THR A 71 -30.17 65.57 -17.56
CA THR A 71 -31.56 65.27 -17.25
C THR A 71 -32.48 65.84 -18.31
N ASP A 72 -33.31 64.99 -18.94
CA ASP A 72 -34.60 65.47 -19.45
C ASP A 72 -35.72 64.43 -19.20
N VAL A 73 -36.81 64.93 -18.65
CA VAL A 73 -37.97 64.16 -18.18
C VAL A 73 -39.05 64.25 -19.24
N LYS A 74 -39.46 63.12 -19.83
CA LYS A 74 -40.87 62.78 -20.13
C LYS A 74 -41.03 61.47 -20.91
N SER A 75 -42.07 60.72 -20.50
CA SER A 75 -42.74 59.58 -21.18
C SER A 75 -41.84 58.37 -21.51
N GLY A 76 -42.05 57.15 -21.00
CA GLY A 76 -43.27 56.47 -20.57
C GLY A 76 -43.39 55.20 -21.40
N ASN A 77 -43.41 54.03 -20.73
CA ASN A 77 -43.66 52.65 -21.22
C ASN A 77 -42.46 51.95 -21.92
N VAL A 78 -42.15 50.65 -21.74
CA VAL A 78 -42.87 49.53 -21.11
C VAL A 78 -41.92 48.31 -20.92
N VAL A 79 -42.11 47.60 -19.80
CA VAL A 79 -42.05 46.14 -19.52
C VAL A 79 -40.71 45.37 -19.53
N VAL A 80 -40.37 44.83 -18.35
CA VAL A 80 -39.73 43.51 -18.18
C VAL A 80 -40.56 42.73 -17.14
N ASN A 81 -40.84 41.46 -17.45
CA ASN A 81 -41.62 40.52 -16.64
C ASN A 81 -40.91 40.15 -15.33
N ASP A 82 -41.72 40.05 -14.27
CA ASP A 82 -41.41 39.40 -12.99
C ASP A 82 -41.18 37.89 -13.14
N LEU A 83 -40.23 37.36 -12.37
CA LEU A 83 -40.45 36.15 -11.57
C LEU A 83 -39.69 36.27 -10.23
N ALA A 84 -40.47 36.66 -9.22
CA ALA A 84 -40.45 36.35 -7.79
C ALA A 84 -39.20 35.71 -7.14
N GLU A 85 -38.54 36.53 -6.32
CA GLU A 85 -38.55 36.49 -4.84
C GLU A 85 -38.13 35.26 -3.99
N ASN A 86 -37.26 35.62 -3.04
CA ASN A 86 -37.11 35.23 -1.63
C ASN A 86 -36.12 34.09 -1.31
N ASN A 87 -34.90 34.40 -0.87
CA ASN A 87 -34.45 34.95 0.44
C ASN A 87 -34.30 33.86 1.51
N ILE A 88 -33.12 33.78 2.12
CA ILE A 88 -32.89 34.11 3.54
C ILE A 88 -31.36 34.25 3.78
N ASP A 89 -31.02 35.50 4.08
CA ASP A 89 -30.09 36.04 5.08
C ASP A 89 -28.60 35.64 5.17
N LYS A 90 -27.81 36.71 4.99
CA LYS A 90 -26.43 36.90 5.40
C LYS A 90 -26.39 37.34 6.86
N GLU A 91 -25.58 36.70 7.70
CA GLU A 91 -25.04 37.33 8.90
C GLU A 91 -23.79 38.13 8.55
N VAL A 92 -23.80 39.38 9.00
CA VAL A 92 -22.80 40.43 8.81
C VAL A 92 -21.77 40.36 9.94
N ARG A 93 -20.47 40.37 9.60
CA ARG A 93 -19.41 40.85 10.50
C ARG A 93 -19.01 42.27 10.08
N PRO A 94 -18.94 43.25 10.98
CA PRO A 94 -18.28 44.53 10.71
C PRO A 94 -16.78 44.44 11.03
N ASN A 95 -15.95 45.03 10.17
CA ASN A 95 -14.59 45.42 10.51
C ASN A 95 -14.62 46.77 11.26
N GLU A 96 -13.65 46.91 12.17
CA GLU A 96 -13.33 48.05 13.05
C GLU A 96 -13.18 49.41 12.32
N PRO A 97 -13.13 50.51 13.09
CA PRO A 97 -11.80 51.10 13.31
C PRO A 97 -11.61 51.83 14.67
N GLY A 98 -10.35 51.93 15.11
CA GLY A 98 -9.86 53.14 15.81
C GLY A 98 -9.00 52.98 17.07
N LYS A 99 -7.68 53.13 16.88
CA LYS A 99 -6.64 53.92 17.61
C LYS A 99 -6.74 54.29 19.10
N GLU A 100 -5.52 54.41 19.66
CA GLU A 100 -5.05 55.13 20.89
C GLU A 100 -5.30 54.42 22.22
N SER A 101 -4.45 54.45 23.25
CA SER A 101 -3.08 54.92 23.51
C SER A 101 -2.67 54.39 24.91
N ASP A 102 -1.39 54.59 25.27
CA ASP A 102 -0.85 54.70 26.64
C ASP A 102 -0.32 53.45 27.39
N ASN A 103 1.01 53.37 27.40
CA ASN A 103 1.93 53.32 28.55
C ASN A 103 1.44 52.72 29.89
N ILE A 104 2.28 51.87 30.50
CA ILE A 104 3.07 52.15 31.72
C ILE A 104 3.70 50.84 32.29
N ASP A 105 5.03 50.90 32.39
CA ASP A 105 5.97 50.39 33.41
C ASP A 105 6.01 48.94 33.97
N ASN A 106 7.27 48.44 33.94
CA ASN A 106 8.10 47.89 35.04
C ASN A 106 7.60 46.63 35.78
N THR A 107 8.42 45.67 36.24
CA THR A 107 9.81 45.61 36.72
C THR A 107 10.10 44.10 36.89
N THR A 108 11.24 43.57 36.42
CA THR A 108 12.44 43.17 37.23
C THR A 108 12.16 42.16 38.36
N GLU A 109 12.78 40.97 38.30
CA GLU A 109 14.00 40.63 39.08
C GLU A 109 14.35 39.14 38.99
N GLN A 110 15.64 38.91 38.78
CA GLN A 110 16.36 37.67 39.09
C GLN A 110 16.36 37.46 40.60
N ASP A 111 16.41 36.21 41.08
CA ASP A 111 17.55 35.89 41.93
C ASP A 111 17.87 34.39 42.00
N THR A 112 19.17 34.18 42.04
CA THR A 112 19.94 32.94 42.20
C THR A 112 20.11 32.57 43.68
N ALA A 113 20.28 31.29 43.99
CA ALA A 113 21.15 30.85 45.09
C ALA A 113 21.57 29.38 44.95
N GLU A 114 22.88 29.19 44.84
CA GLU A 114 23.69 27.98 45.11
C GLU A 114 23.58 27.57 46.62
N VAL A 115 24.06 26.44 47.16
CA VAL A 115 25.44 25.90 47.17
C VAL A 115 25.49 24.47 47.80
N ASN A 116 26.54 23.72 47.43
CA ASN A 116 27.42 22.87 48.25
C ASN A 116 27.34 21.32 48.26
N ILE A 117 28.13 20.78 47.32
CA ILE A 117 29.17 19.71 47.36
C ILE A 117 29.59 19.16 48.75
N ALA A 118 29.75 17.82 48.82
CA ALA A 118 30.82 17.15 49.57
C ALA A 118 31.37 15.95 48.77
N GLN A 119 32.71 15.85 48.74
CA GLN A 119 33.55 14.92 47.99
C GLN A 119 33.78 13.58 48.72
N ASN A 120 34.21 12.56 47.95
CA ASN A 120 35.28 11.58 48.23
C ASN A 120 35.16 10.45 47.19
N GLU A 121 36.17 9.81 46.61
CA GLU A 121 37.63 9.92 46.58
C GLU A 121 38.08 9.10 45.35
N VAL A 122 39.24 9.43 44.80
CA VAL A 122 39.84 8.84 43.60
C VAL A 122 40.42 7.45 43.89
N ASN A 123 40.23 6.49 42.99
CA ASN A 123 41.25 5.48 42.70
C ASN A 123 41.27 5.13 41.20
N LYS A 124 42.41 5.47 40.57
CA LYS A 124 42.79 5.07 39.22
C LYS A 124 43.40 3.66 39.27
N GLU A 125 42.83 2.73 38.50
CA GLU A 125 43.59 1.64 37.91
C GLU A 125 43.20 1.48 36.44
N GLU A 126 44.14 1.83 35.56
CA GLU A 126 44.11 1.46 34.15
C GLU A 126 44.30 -0.06 34.02
N LYS A 127 43.32 -0.75 33.44
CA LYS A 127 43.54 -2.00 32.71
C LYS A 127 42.75 -1.98 31.41
N THR A 128 43.52 -1.90 30.34
CA THR A 128 43.16 -2.14 28.94
C THR A 128 42.32 -3.43 28.83
N LYS A 129 41.06 -3.30 28.42
CA LYS A 129 40.26 -4.39 27.90
C LYS A 129 39.57 -3.88 26.65
N ALA A 130 39.91 -4.48 25.52
CA ALA A 130 39.21 -4.31 24.26
C ALA A 130 37.71 -4.49 24.51
N GLU A 131 36.92 -3.49 24.14
CA GLU A 131 35.47 -3.61 24.01
C GLU A 131 35.18 -4.66 22.94
N SER A 132 34.93 -5.90 23.38
CA SER A 132 34.27 -6.90 22.56
C SER A 132 32.82 -6.47 22.43
N ASP A 133 32.47 -5.98 21.24
CA ASP A 133 31.11 -5.75 20.74
C ASP A 133 30.18 -6.92 21.13
N PRO A 134 29.26 -6.74 22.10
CA PRO A 134 28.39 -7.81 22.56
C PRO A 134 27.09 -7.78 21.77
N GLN A 135 27.10 -8.06 20.47
CA GLN A 135 25.93 -8.57 19.73
C GLN A 135 26.28 -8.99 18.29
N LYS A 136 26.95 -10.13 18.16
CA LYS A 136 26.97 -10.88 16.90
C LYS A 136 26.87 -12.39 17.13
N GLU A 137 26.02 -12.79 18.08
CA GLU A 137 25.47 -14.14 18.01
C GLU A 137 24.60 -14.21 16.76
N ALA A 138 24.88 -15.19 15.90
CA ALA A 138 24.13 -15.40 14.67
C ALA A 138 22.67 -15.71 15.03
N ARG A 139 21.77 -14.74 14.83
CA ARG A 139 20.34 -14.88 15.08
C ARG A 139 19.80 -16.00 14.19
N GLU A 140 19.05 -16.95 14.74
CA GLU A 140 18.35 -17.94 13.93
C GLU A 140 17.28 -17.23 13.08
N VAL A 141 17.43 -17.26 11.75
CA VAL A 141 16.44 -16.65 10.84
C VAL A 141 15.37 -17.69 10.52
N PRO A 142 14.08 -17.47 10.88
CA PRO A 142 13.04 -18.47 10.69
C PRO A 142 12.87 -18.84 9.22
N ASN A 143 12.86 -20.15 8.90
CA ASN A 143 12.50 -20.58 7.55
C ASN A 143 11.00 -20.34 7.32
N MET A 144 10.70 -19.22 6.66
CA MET A 144 9.34 -18.74 6.38
C MET A 144 8.55 -19.70 5.47
N MET A 145 9.22 -20.55 4.67
CA MET A 145 8.56 -21.47 3.74
C MET A 145 8.30 -22.88 4.30
N LYS A 146 8.42 -23.10 5.63
CA LYS A 146 7.92 -24.37 6.21
C LYS A 146 6.46 -24.56 5.80
N THR A 147 6.08 -25.80 5.47
CA THR A 147 4.75 -26.19 5.00
C THR A 147 3.68 -25.96 6.07
N SER A 148 3.34 -24.70 6.33
CA SER A 148 2.27 -24.32 7.24
C SER A 148 0.94 -24.48 6.50
N PRO A 149 -0.11 -25.06 7.11
CA PRO A 149 -1.47 -25.00 6.58
C PRO A 149 -2.07 -23.59 6.62
N ASN A 150 -1.40 -22.65 7.32
CA ASN A 150 -1.90 -21.31 7.56
C ASN A 150 -1.56 -20.35 6.42
N TYR A 151 -2.36 -19.28 6.35
CA TYR A 151 -2.23 -18.19 5.40
C TYR A 151 -2.44 -16.87 6.15
N PRO A 152 -1.42 -16.40 6.89
CA PRO A 152 -1.63 -15.41 7.96
C PRO A 152 -1.80 -13.98 7.47
N ASN A 153 -1.46 -13.67 6.22
CA ASN A 153 -1.34 -12.32 5.70
C ASN A 153 -1.69 -12.25 4.20
N PHE A 154 -1.84 -11.03 3.68
CA PHE A 154 -2.04 -10.76 2.25
C PHE A 154 -1.00 -11.48 1.40
N ARG A 155 -1.43 -12.14 0.30
CA ARG A 155 -0.56 -12.88 -0.63
C ARG A 155 0.28 -14.01 0.01
N GLY A 156 -0.13 -14.48 1.19
CA GLY A 156 0.46 -15.64 1.85
C GLY A 156 1.78 -15.30 2.53
N ILE A 157 2.46 -16.31 3.07
CA ILE A 157 3.62 -16.10 3.97
C ILE A 157 4.66 -15.18 3.32
N GLY A 158 4.98 -14.08 4.01
CA GLY A 158 5.96 -13.09 3.56
C GLY A 158 5.42 -12.08 2.53
N GLY A 159 4.19 -12.24 2.04
CA GLY A 159 3.53 -11.29 1.14
C GLY A 159 3.95 -11.38 -0.33
N ILE A 160 4.63 -12.47 -0.71
CA ILE A 160 5.30 -12.58 -2.02
C ILE A 160 4.46 -13.26 -3.11
N GLY A 161 3.25 -13.73 -2.81
CA GLY A 161 2.33 -14.30 -3.79
C GLY A 161 2.62 -15.73 -4.25
N ILE A 162 3.42 -16.49 -3.48
CA ILE A 162 3.77 -17.87 -3.80
C ILE A 162 3.20 -18.83 -2.74
N SER A 163 2.53 -19.88 -3.17
CA SER A 163 2.06 -20.97 -2.31
C SER A 163 2.60 -22.32 -2.76
N THR A 164 3.16 -23.09 -1.82
CA THR A 164 3.70 -24.44 -2.08
C THR A 164 2.64 -25.54 -2.03
N LYS A 165 1.36 -25.14 -1.94
CA LYS A 165 0.21 -26.05 -1.83
C LYS A 165 -0.07 -26.72 -3.17
N LYS A 166 -0.60 -27.94 -3.09
CA LYS A 166 -0.81 -28.84 -4.23
C LYS A 166 -2.26 -29.24 -4.36
N ASN A 167 -2.59 -29.87 -5.49
CA ASN A 167 -3.93 -30.40 -5.78
C ASN A 167 -5.00 -29.30 -5.78
N ILE A 168 -4.62 -28.11 -6.24
CA ILE A 168 -5.56 -26.98 -6.35
C ILE A 168 -6.51 -27.25 -7.52
N PRO A 169 -7.84 -27.08 -7.35
CA PRO A 169 -8.79 -27.28 -8.42
C PRO A 169 -8.54 -26.29 -9.57
N ILE A 170 -8.63 -26.80 -10.80
CA ILE A 170 -8.52 -26.01 -12.05
C ILE A 170 -9.83 -26.00 -12.83
N ASP A 171 -10.84 -26.71 -12.36
CA ASP A 171 -12.15 -26.82 -12.99
C ASP A 171 -13.20 -26.67 -11.90
N TRP A 172 -14.03 -25.64 -11.98
CA TRP A 172 -15.07 -25.30 -11.02
C TRP A 172 -15.97 -24.21 -11.62
N ASP A 173 -17.17 -24.03 -11.05
CA ASP A 173 -18.10 -22.98 -11.48
C ASP A 173 -18.96 -22.55 -10.29
N GLY A 174 -18.81 -21.29 -9.88
CA GLY A 174 -19.42 -20.72 -8.70
C GLY A 174 -20.94 -20.49 -8.83
N ALA A 175 -21.44 -20.31 -10.05
CA ALA A 175 -22.87 -20.12 -10.31
C ALA A 175 -23.67 -21.42 -10.21
N SER A 176 -23.16 -22.49 -10.81
CA SER A 176 -23.75 -23.84 -10.79
C SER A 176 -23.43 -24.63 -9.51
N GLY A 177 -22.38 -24.23 -8.77
CA GLY A 177 -21.88 -24.94 -7.59
C GLY A 177 -20.94 -26.10 -7.90
N LYS A 178 -20.49 -26.25 -9.15
CA LYS A 178 -19.51 -27.27 -9.54
C LYS A 178 -18.21 -27.08 -8.77
N ASN A 179 -17.78 -28.09 -8.02
CA ASN A 179 -16.57 -28.05 -7.17
C ASN A 179 -16.57 -26.87 -6.18
N VAL A 180 -17.75 -26.52 -5.66
CA VAL A 180 -17.93 -25.57 -4.56
C VAL A 180 -18.35 -26.35 -3.30
N ILE A 181 -17.48 -26.36 -2.28
CA ILE A 181 -17.74 -27.05 -1.01
C ILE A 181 -18.76 -26.26 -0.18
N TRP A 182 -18.57 -24.95 -0.09
CA TRP A 182 -19.50 -24.04 0.56
C TRP A 182 -19.38 -22.63 -0.02
N LYS A 183 -20.45 -21.86 0.19
CA LYS A 183 -20.59 -20.44 -0.18
C LYS A 183 -21.32 -19.73 0.95
N THR A 184 -20.76 -18.62 1.43
CA THR A 184 -21.30 -17.86 2.57
C THR A 184 -21.48 -16.38 2.17
N PRO A 185 -22.66 -15.77 2.40
CA PRO A 185 -22.87 -14.35 2.15
C PRO A 185 -21.94 -13.46 2.98
N LEU A 186 -21.46 -12.36 2.39
CA LEU A 186 -20.67 -11.33 3.06
C LEU A 186 -21.61 -10.31 3.71
N PRO A 187 -21.44 -10.01 5.02
CA PRO A 187 -22.35 -9.08 5.69
C PRO A 187 -22.06 -7.60 5.39
N LEU A 188 -20.79 -7.24 5.16
CA LEU A 188 -20.34 -5.89 4.82
C LEU A 188 -19.34 -5.92 3.66
N PRO A 189 -19.23 -4.83 2.87
CA PRO A 189 -18.29 -4.75 1.76
C PRO A 189 -16.83 -4.60 2.23
N GLY A 190 -15.89 -4.90 1.35
CA GLY A 190 -14.45 -4.70 1.56
C GLY A 190 -13.64 -5.31 0.43
N GLN A 191 -12.54 -4.68 0.03
CA GLN A 191 -11.67 -5.16 -1.07
C GLN A 191 -10.56 -6.11 -0.59
N ASN A 192 -10.43 -6.29 0.72
CA ASN A 192 -9.42 -7.14 1.34
C ASN A 192 -9.49 -8.62 0.93
N SER A 193 -8.37 -9.32 1.13
CA SER A 193 -8.30 -10.77 1.00
C SER A 193 -8.55 -11.45 2.36
N PRO A 194 -9.14 -12.66 2.38
CA PRO A 194 -9.25 -13.40 3.62
C PRO A 194 -7.86 -13.87 4.11
N ILE A 195 -7.77 -14.30 5.36
CA ILE A 195 -6.62 -14.99 5.96
C ILE A 195 -7.08 -16.27 6.67
N ILE A 196 -6.17 -17.24 6.86
CA ILE A 196 -6.47 -18.53 7.50
C ILE A 196 -5.46 -18.85 8.59
N TRP A 197 -5.97 -19.32 9.74
CA TRP A 197 -5.17 -19.97 10.77
C TRP A 197 -5.89 -21.21 11.30
N GLY A 198 -5.28 -22.39 11.09
CA GLY A 198 -5.91 -23.68 11.38
C GLY A 198 -7.23 -23.87 10.63
N ASP A 199 -8.30 -24.07 11.38
CA ASP A 199 -9.67 -24.23 10.86
C ASP A 199 -10.48 -22.93 10.84
N LYS A 200 -9.86 -21.79 11.15
CA LYS A 200 -10.51 -20.48 11.13
C LYS A 200 -10.09 -19.71 9.89
N LEU A 201 -11.07 -19.11 9.23
CA LEU A 201 -10.90 -18.14 8.17
C LEU A 201 -11.37 -16.78 8.68
N PHE A 202 -10.60 -15.73 8.45
CA PHE A 202 -10.93 -14.37 8.85
C PHE A 202 -10.97 -13.44 7.64
N PHE A 203 -11.83 -12.43 7.71
CA PHE A 203 -11.89 -11.32 6.76
C PHE A 203 -12.49 -10.10 7.45
N THR A 204 -12.36 -8.93 6.83
CA THR A 204 -12.91 -7.67 7.34
C THR A 204 -13.96 -7.13 6.39
N GLY A 205 -14.89 -6.35 6.92
CA GLY A 205 -15.84 -5.58 6.11
C GLY A 205 -16.20 -4.30 6.84
N ALA A 206 -16.42 -3.24 6.07
CA ALA A 206 -16.75 -1.94 6.63
C ALA A 206 -17.57 -1.08 5.67
N GLU A 207 -18.37 -0.21 6.24
CA GLU A 207 -19.09 0.89 5.62
C GLU A 207 -18.99 2.11 6.53
N GLU A 208 -19.63 3.22 6.16
CA GLU A 208 -19.62 4.43 6.97
C GLU A 208 -20.13 4.15 8.40
N GLY A 209 -19.32 4.51 9.41
CA GLY A 209 -19.64 4.32 10.83
C GLY A 209 -19.63 2.86 11.33
N LYS A 210 -19.26 1.87 10.50
CA LYS A 210 -19.31 0.46 10.88
C LYS A 210 -18.14 -0.34 10.33
N GLN A 211 -17.38 -0.97 11.23
CA GLN A 211 -16.21 -1.79 10.89
C GLN A 211 -16.28 -3.11 11.66
N GLU A 212 -16.11 -4.23 10.95
CA GLU A 212 -16.27 -5.56 11.54
C GLU A 212 -15.17 -6.53 11.08
N ILE A 213 -14.75 -7.38 12.02
CA ILE A 213 -13.89 -8.54 11.79
C ILE A 213 -14.77 -9.78 11.90
N TYR A 214 -14.68 -10.68 10.92
CA TYR A 214 -15.48 -11.89 10.85
C TYR A 214 -14.60 -13.12 10.98
N CYS A 215 -15.13 -14.18 11.61
CA CYS A 215 -14.50 -15.49 11.62
C CYS A 215 -15.48 -16.56 11.13
N LEU A 216 -15.07 -17.30 10.10
CA LEU A 216 -15.77 -18.49 9.63
C LEU A 216 -15.00 -19.76 10.03
N ASN A 217 -15.74 -20.85 10.17
CA ASN A 217 -15.14 -22.18 10.08
C ASN A 217 -14.73 -22.43 8.63
N LYS A 218 -13.42 -22.55 8.39
CA LYS A 218 -12.83 -22.76 7.05
C LYS A 218 -13.41 -23.98 6.33
N ASN A 219 -13.79 -25.03 7.05
CA ASN A 219 -14.25 -26.27 6.45
C ASN A 219 -15.75 -26.26 6.11
N THR A 220 -16.56 -25.45 6.80
CA THR A 220 -18.02 -25.46 6.62
C THR A 220 -18.61 -24.14 6.16
N GLY A 221 -17.82 -23.06 6.11
CA GLY A 221 -18.29 -21.71 5.79
C GLY A 221 -19.18 -21.08 6.86
N LYS A 222 -19.38 -21.73 8.01
CA LYS A 222 -20.27 -21.23 9.07
C LYS A 222 -19.63 -20.07 9.80
N LEU A 223 -20.36 -18.98 9.97
CA LEU A 223 -19.97 -17.87 10.83
C LEU A 223 -19.83 -18.38 12.27
N LEU A 224 -18.66 -18.16 12.85
CA LEU A 224 -18.34 -18.49 14.24
C LEU A 224 -18.54 -17.28 15.15
N TRP A 225 -18.09 -16.11 14.71
CA TRP A 225 -18.28 -14.85 15.41
C TRP A 225 -18.09 -13.66 14.48
N THR A 226 -18.65 -12.53 14.90
CA THR A 226 -18.41 -11.19 14.35
C THR A 226 -17.98 -10.29 15.50
N THR A 227 -16.97 -9.46 15.27
CA THR A 227 -16.53 -8.45 16.23
C THR A 227 -16.61 -7.08 15.58
N SER A 228 -17.46 -6.21 16.10
CA SER A 228 -17.45 -4.80 15.72
C SER A 228 -16.28 -4.11 16.40
N VAL A 229 -15.53 -3.34 15.62
CA VAL A 229 -14.33 -2.61 16.05
C VAL A 229 -14.42 -1.17 15.55
N GLY A 230 -13.54 -0.30 16.04
CA GLY A 230 -13.56 1.12 15.71
C GLY A 230 -14.68 1.86 16.44
N GLY A 231 -15.25 2.85 15.77
CA GLY A 231 -16.21 3.81 16.32
C GLY A 231 -15.89 5.27 16.01
N SER A 232 -14.92 5.52 15.11
CA SER A 232 -14.67 6.86 14.60
C SER A 232 -15.74 7.19 13.54
N ASP A 233 -16.42 8.33 13.71
CA ASP A 233 -17.30 8.93 12.69
C ASP A 233 -16.49 9.56 11.53
N LYS A 234 -15.17 9.35 11.49
CA LYS A 234 -14.29 9.94 10.48
C LYS A 234 -14.44 9.16 9.17
N VAL A 235 -14.69 9.89 8.10
CA VAL A 235 -14.85 9.32 6.76
C VAL A 235 -13.75 9.83 5.84
N PRO A 236 -12.87 8.95 5.31
CA PRO A 236 -11.96 9.33 4.25
C PRO A 236 -12.77 9.82 3.05
N THR A 237 -12.46 11.02 2.55
CA THR A 237 -13.18 11.61 1.42
C THR A 237 -12.20 11.97 0.31
N PRO A 238 -12.38 11.44 -0.91
CA PRO A 238 -13.38 10.43 -1.32
C PRO A 238 -12.99 8.99 -0.92
N ILE A 239 -13.98 8.13 -0.63
CA ILE A 239 -13.73 6.69 -0.30
C ILE A 239 -13.67 5.77 -1.54
N GLY A 240 -13.97 6.30 -2.73
CA GLY A 240 -13.77 5.66 -4.04
C GLY A 240 -14.10 4.17 -4.15
N GLU A 241 -13.35 3.46 -5.00
CA GLU A 241 -13.44 2.00 -5.15
C GLU A 241 -12.67 1.23 -4.06
N THR A 242 -11.79 1.92 -3.31
CA THR A 242 -11.01 1.36 -2.19
C THR A 242 -11.92 0.94 -1.03
N GLY A 243 -12.95 1.74 -0.74
CA GLY A 243 -13.90 1.48 0.33
C GLY A 243 -13.28 1.58 1.73
N PHE A 244 -14.04 1.16 2.75
CA PHE A 244 -13.65 1.34 4.16
C PHE A 244 -12.77 0.21 4.74
N ALA A 245 -12.65 -0.91 4.03
CA ALA A 245 -11.93 -2.12 4.46
C ALA A 245 -11.01 -2.68 3.36
N ALA A 246 -10.23 -1.81 2.72
CA ALA A 246 -9.22 -2.23 1.74
C ALA A 246 -8.08 -3.09 2.35
N PRO A 247 -7.50 -2.75 3.51
CA PRO A 247 -6.38 -3.52 4.07
C PRO A 247 -6.78 -4.96 4.40
N THR A 248 -5.91 -5.90 4.02
CA THR A 248 -6.02 -7.28 4.49
C THR A 248 -5.54 -7.37 5.94
N ALA A 249 -6.34 -8.02 6.79
CA ALA A 249 -5.98 -8.34 8.16
C ALA A 249 -4.75 -9.26 8.23
N VAL A 250 -4.15 -9.37 9.41
CA VAL A 250 -3.05 -10.30 9.66
C VAL A 250 -3.25 -11.09 10.95
N THR A 251 -2.64 -12.26 11.08
CA THR A 251 -2.65 -13.05 12.32
C THR A 251 -1.30 -13.70 12.62
N ASP A 252 -0.97 -13.77 13.91
CA ASP A 252 0.18 -14.52 14.44
C ASP A 252 -0.20 -15.90 15.00
N GLY A 253 -1.49 -16.24 14.96
CA GLY A 253 -2.02 -17.48 15.53
C GLY A 253 -2.55 -17.39 16.95
N ASN A 254 -2.37 -16.25 17.62
CA ASN A 254 -2.98 -15.93 18.91
C ASN A 254 -4.07 -14.87 18.76
N PHE A 255 -3.80 -13.85 17.93
CA PHE A 255 -4.70 -12.74 17.67
C PHE A 255 -4.83 -12.47 16.18
N VAL A 256 -5.92 -11.81 15.81
CA VAL A 256 -6.20 -11.26 14.48
C VAL A 256 -6.16 -9.74 14.59
N TYR A 257 -5.42 -9.12 13.69
CA TYR A 257 -5.20 -7.69 13.64
C TYR A 257 -5.81 -7.14 12.36
N ALA A 258 -6.59 -6.08 12.47
CA ALA A 258 -7.19 -5.39 11.34
C ALA A 258 -6.96 -3.89 11.47
N ILE A 259 -6.69 -3.24 10.34
CA ILE A 259 -6.67 -1.78 10.20
C ILE A 259 -7.65 -1.40 9.08
N PHE A 260 -8.33 -0.28 9.22
CA PHE A 260 -9.36 0.19 8.30
C PHE A 260 -8.94 1.49 7.60
N ALA A 261 -9.72 1.89 6.59
CA ALA A 261 -9.43 3.10 5.81
C ALA A 261 -9.39 4.38 6.67
N THR A 262 -10.04 4.36 7.83
CA THR A 262 -10.11 5.46 8.80
C THR A 262 -8.86 5.59 9.69
N GLY A 263 -7.94 4.62 9.66
CA GLY A 263 -6.83 4.51 10.61
C GLY A 263 -7.17 3.79 11.92
N ASP A 264 -8.43 3.36 12.09
CA ASP A 264 -8.81 2.50 13.21
C ASP A 264 -8.15 1.13 13.07
N MET A 265 -7.54 0.65 14.15
CA MET A 265 -6.89 -0.64 14.23
C MET A 265 -7.34 -1.39 15.48
N ALA A 266 -7.52 -2.71 15.36
CA ALA A 266 -7.89 -3.55 16.48
C ALA A 266 -7.15 -4.89 16.47
N ALA A 267 -6.92 -5.45 17.65
CA ALA A 267 -6.58 -6.84 17.86
C ALA A 267 -7.72 -7.56 18.55
N VAL A 268 -8.09 -8.72 18.01
CA VAL A 268 -9.07 -9.64 18.60
C VAL A 268 -8.45 -11.01 18.79
N ASP A 269 -8.82 -11.74 19.83
CA ASP A 269 -8.40 -13.13 19.97
C ASP A 269 -9.11 -14.06 18.97
N MET A 270 -8.70 -15.33 18.95
CA MET A 270 -9.29 -16.35 18.07
C MET A 270 -10.79 -16.64 18.32
N ASN A 271 -11.36 -16.09 19.38
CA ASN A 271 -12.77 -16.20 19.76
C ASN A 271 -13.54 -14.88 19.58
N GLY A 272 -12.92 -13.84 19.02
CA GLY A 272 -13.55 -12.55 18.73
C GLY A 272 -13.58 -11.59 19.91
N LYS A 273 -12.82 -11.85 20.98
CA LYS A 273 -12.69 -10.88 22.07
C LYS A 273 -11.70 -9.79 21.69
N VAL A 274 -12.14 -8.53 21.72
CA VAL A 274 -11.23 -7.37 21.58
C VAL A 274 -10.20 -7.38 22.71
N ILE A 275 -8.93 -7.32 22.32
CA ILE A 275 -7.78 -7.26 23.25
C ILE A 275 -7.30 -5.83 23.39
N TRP A 276 -7.14 -5.12 22.27
CA TRP A 276 -6.81 -3.70 22.23
C TRP A 276 -7.34 -3.06 20.95
N GLN A 277 -7.50 -1.74 21.00
CA GLN A 277 -7.83 -0.89 19.84
C GLN A 277 -6.92 0.33 19.84
N LYS A 278 -6.63 0.85 18.65
CA LYS A 278 -5.76 1.99 18.42
C LYS A 278 -6.30 2.83 17.27
N ASP A 279 -6.28 4.15 17.42
CA ASP A 279 -6.64 5.12 16.40
C ASP A 279 -5.36 5.80 15.92
N PHE A 280 -4.99 5.61 14.65
CA PHE A 280 -3.86 6.30 14.02
C PHE A 280 -4.22 7.69 13.47
N GLY A 281 -5.48 8.09 13.61
CA GLY A 281 -6.02 9.28 12.97
C GLY A 281 -6.43 9.00 11.53
N LEU A 282 -7.26 9.90 10.99
CA LEU A 282 -7.67 9.82 9.60
C LEU A 282 -6.43 10.01 8.70
N PRO A 283 -6.16 9.08 7.77
CA PRO A 283 -5.04 9.21 6.85
C PRO A 283 -5.14 10.51 6.04
N ASP A 284 -4.04 11.27 6.00
CA ASP A 284 -3.93 12.48 5.19
C ASP A 284 -3.60 12.13 3.72
N ASN A 285 -4.61 11.61 3.03
CA ASN A 285 -4.58 11.26 1.62
C ASN A 285 -6.01 11.16 1.04
N HIS A 286 -6.14 10.86 -0.24
CA HIS A 286 -7.41 10.90 -0.97
C HIS A 286 -8.06 9.51 -1.21
N TYR A 287 -7.51 8.43 -0.65
CA TYR A 287 -8.01 7.04 -0.77
C TYR A 287 -8.27 6.33 0.57
N GLY A 288 -7.90 6.94 1.69
CA GLY A 288 -7.83 6.28 2.99
C GLY A 288 -6.62 5.35 3.12
N HIS A 289 -6.56 4.58 4.20
CA HIS A 289 -5.50 3.58 4.40
C HIS A 289 -5.83 2.27 3.67
N SER A 290 -4.89 1.74 2.88
CA SER A 290 -5.05 0.46 2.17
C SER A 290 -3.87 -0.52 2.32
N SER A 291 -2.75 -0.07 2.88
CA SER A 291 -1.59 -0.95 3.13
C SER A 291 -1.99 -2.08 4.08
N SER A 292 -1.79 -3.32 3.66
CA SER A 292 -2.13 -4.50 4.47
C SER A 292 -1.11 -4.71 5.58
N LEU A 293 -1.56 -5.27 6.69
CA LEU A 293 -0.70 -5.58 7.83
C LEU A 293 0.19 -6.78 7.54
N MET A 294 1.33 -6.84 8.23
CA MET A 294 2.28 -7.95 8.14
C MET A 294 2.73 -8.38 9.53
N ILE A 295 3.12 -9.66 9.69
CA ILE A 295 3.79 -10.13 10.90
C ILE A 295 5.28 -10.32 10.59
N ALA A 296 6.12 -9.69 11.41
CA ALA A 296 7.55 -9.93 11.38
C ALA A 296 8.07 -10.03 12.81
N ASN A 297 8.82 -11.09 13.12
CA ASN A 297 9.39 -11.33 14.45
C ASN A 297 8.35 -11.20 15.61
N GLY A 298 7.14 -11.72 15.42
CA GLY A 298 6.08 -11.67 16.44
C GLY A 298 5.45 -10.29 16.69
N ASN A 299 5.82 -9.29 15.90
CA ASN A 299 5.23 -7.94 15.93
C ASN A 299 4.34 -7.70 14.72
N VAL A 300 3.35 -6.84 14.89
CA VAL A 300 2.49 -6.35 13.81
C VAL A 300 3.16 -5.17 13.14
N ILE A 301 3.41 -5.29 11.84
CA ILE A 301 4.07 -4.28 11.04
C ILE A 301 3.03 -3.42 10.33
N VAL A 302 3.19 -2.11 10.46
CA VAL A 302 2.33 -1.10 9.84
C VAL A 302 3.21 -0.18 8.98
N GLN A 303 2.94 -0.16 7.67
CA GLN A 303 3.46 0.84 6.75
C GLN A 303 2.46 2.00 6.68
N TRP A 304 2.79 3.10 7.32
CA TRP A 304 1.94 4.29 7.44
C TRP A 304 2.57 5.45 6.67
N ASP A 305 2.43 5.47 5.35
CA ASP A 305 2.99 6.51 4.48
C ASP A 305 1.90 7.50 4.05
N GLN A 306 1.65 8.50 4.88
CA GLN A 306 0.67 9.58 4.64
C GLN A 306 1.35 10.86 4.17
N ARG A 307 0.61 11.88 3.71
CA ARG A 307 1.22 13.09 3.11
C ARG A 307 2.18 13.81 4.07
N ASN A 308 1.81 13.90 5.34
CA ASN A 308 2.56 14.63 6.36
C ASN A 308 3.20 13.72 7.43
N GLU A 309 3.05 12.39 7.32
CA GLU A 309 3.62 11.44 8.27
C GLU A 309 3.90 10.11 7.58
N GLN A 310 5.19 9.77 7.40
CA GLN A 310 5.61 8.51 6.80
C GLN A 310 6.42 7.69 7.80
N LYS A 311 5.88 6.53 8.19
CA LYS A 311 6.47 5.67 9.22
C LYS A 311 6.37 4.20 8.86
N LEU A 312 7.40 3.44 9.24
CA LEU A 312 7.29 1.99 9.41
C LEU A 312 7.33 1.70 10.91
N MET A 313 6.32 0.98 11.40
CA MET A 313 6.16 0.69 12.82
C MET A 313 6.09 -0.82 13.04
N ALA A 314 6.69 -1.29 14.13
CA ALA A 314 6.39 -2.58 14.72
C ALA A 314 5.64 -2.39 16.03
N LEU A 315 4.48 -3.04 16.14
CA LEU A 315 3.64 -3.02 17.32
C LEU A 315 3.70 -4.36 18.04
N ALA A 316 3.72 -4.32 19.37
CA ALA A 316 3.65 -5.50 20.20
C ALA A 316 2.27 -6.16 20.00
N SER A 317 2.28 -7.45 19.67
CA SER A 317 1.08 -8.28 19.44
C SER A 317 0.02 -8.13 20.54
N HIS A 318 0.44 -8.16 21.79
CA HIS A 318 -0.47 -8.25 22.94
C HIS A 318 -1.03 -6.91 23.42
N THR A 319 -0.37 -5.79 23.09
CA THR A 319 -0.72 -4.46 23.65
C THR A 319 -0.97 -3.38 22.61
N GLY A 320 -0.45 -3.53 21.39
CA GLY A 320 -0.47 -2.48 20.36
C GLY A 320 0.54 -1.36 20.61
N ASP A 321 1.39 -1.50 21.64
CA ASP A 321 2.47 -0.55 21.93
C ASP A 321 3.53 -0.60 20.84
N VAL A 322 4.11 0.56 20.53
CA VAL A 322 5.20 0.66 19.56
C VAL A 322 6.45 0.02 20.15
N VAL A 323 6.95 -1.05 19.51
CA VAL A 323 8.23 -1.69 19.85
C VAL A 323 9.38 -0.90 19.22
N TRP A 324 9.23 -0.55 17.95
CA TRP A 324 10.10 0.37 17.24
C TRP A 324 9.29 1.11 16.16
N SER A 325 9.75 2.30 15.81
CA SER A 325 9.21 3.11 14.72
C SER A 325 10.37 3.81 14.04
N VAL A 326 10.30 3.89 12.72
CA VAL A 326 11.25 4.68 11.92
C VAL A 326 10.49 5.62 11.01
N ASP A 327 10.91 6.89 10.99
CA ASP A 327 10.45 7.86 10.02
C ASP A 327 11.07 7.52 8.66
N ARG A 328 10.27 7.69 7.61
CA ARG A 328 10.67 7.34 6.24
C ARG A 328 10.69 8.59 5.39
N ASP A 329 11.82 8.83 4.75
CA ASP A 329 11.98 9.91 3.78
C ASP A 329 11.47 9.45 2.39
N VAL A 330 10.15 9.34 2.28
CA VAL A 330 9.40 8.89 1.09
C VAL A 330 8.11 9.69 0.94
N LYS A 331 7.46 9.59 -0.22
CA LYS A 331 6.10 10.11 -0.42
C LYS A 331 5.05 9.10 0.01
N ILE A 332 3.78 9.50 -0.16
CA ILE A 332 2.62 8.66 0.13
C ILE A 332 2.66 7.33 -0.62
N SER A 333 2.17 6.28 0.04
CA SER A 333 2.11 4.94 -0.54
C SER A 333 0.98 4.12 0.06
N TRP A 334 0.45 3.23 -0.77
CA TRP A 334 -0.59 2.25 -0.46
C TRP A 334 -0.08 0.81 -0.58
N ALA A 335 1.20 0.63 -0.93
CA ALA A 335 1.85 -0.67 -1.01
C ALA A 335 1.88 -1.35 0.36
N SER A 336 1.71 -2.68 0.35
CA SER A 336 1.88 -3.50 1.55
C SER A 336 3.34 -3.94 1.67
N PRO A 337 3.92 -3.96 2.89
CA PRO A 337 5.27 -4.46 3.10
C PRO A 337 5.34 -5.97 2.81
N ILE A 338 6.49 -6.45 2.35
CA ILE A 338 6.81 -7.88 2.27
C ILE A 338 7.86 -8.25 3.33
N VAL A 339 7.88 -9.52 3.76
CA VAL A 339 8.87 -10.05 4.68
C VAL A 339 9.65 -11.17 4.00
N VAL A 340 10.97 -11.00 3.93
CA VAL A 340 11.87 -11.88 3.22
C VAL A 340 12.95 -12.39 4.18
N ASN A 341 13.15 -13.71 4.21
CA ASN A 341 14.33 -14.31 4.82
C ASN A 341 15.44 -14.40 3.76
N THR A 342 16.49 -13.59 3.90
CA THR A 342 17.64 -13.55 2.98
C THR A 342 18.71 -14.59 3.29
N GLY A 343 18.50 -15.41 4.33
CA GLY A 343 19.46 -16.33 4.91
C GLY A 343 20.40 -15.64 5.91
N SER A 344 20.70 -14.36 5.71
CA SER A 344 21.47 -13.54 6.67
C SER A 344 20.58 -12.75 7.63
N ASN A 345 19.43 -12.25 7.16
CA ASN A 345 18.52 -11.44 7.96
C ASN A 345 17.05 -11.81 7.65
N LEU A 346 16.17 -11.46 8.59
CA LEU A 346 14.75 -11.32 8.32
C LEU A 346 14.50 -9.84 7.98
N GLU A 347 14.10 -9.57 6.75
CA GLU A 347 14.02 -8.22 6.19
C GLU A 347 12.55 -7.86 5.92
N ILE A 348 12.13 -6.67 6.36
CA ILE A 348 10.88 -6.03 5.94
C ILE A 348 11.24 -5.14 4.76
N MET A 349 10.61 -5.35 3.60
CA MET A 349 10.85 -4.53 2.41
C MET A 349 9.58 -3.76 2.05
N THR A 350 9.74 -2.46 1.80
CA THR A 350 8.67 -1.51 1.47
C THR A 350 8.94 -0.85 0.12
N ALA A 351 7.89 -0.48 -0.59
CA ALA A 351 7.97 0.37 -1.77
C ALA A 351 7.20 1.68 -1.51
N ALA A 352 7.80 2.82 -1.86
CA ALA A 352 7.16 4.14 -1.88
C ALA A 352 8.03 5.07 -2.73
N ASP A 353 7.51 6.14 -3.33
CA ASP A 353 8.34 7.08 -4.09
C ASP A 353 9.38 7.77 -3.18
N PRO A 354 10.69 7.79 -3.53
CA PRO A 354 11.30 7.24 -4.75
C PRO A 354 11.99 5.87 -4.56
N PHE A 355 11.81 5.23 -3.40
CA PHE A 355 12.64 4.13 -2.91
C PHE A 355 11.92 2.78 -2.76
N VAL A 356 12.69 1.73 -3.07
CA VAL A 356 12.53 0.43 -2.38
C VAL A 356 13.50 0.42 -1.20
N ILE A 357 13.00 0.12 0.00
CA ILE A 357 13.79 0.15 1.25
C ILE A 357 13.63 -1.18 1.98
N SER A 358 14.73 -1.68 2.56
CA SER A 358 14.74 -2.85 3.44
C SER A 358 15.15 -2.49 4.86
N TYR A 359 14.50 -3.09 5.83
CA TYR A 359 14.71 -2.90 7.26
C TYR A 359 14.92 -4.24 7.96
N ASP A 360 15.77 -4.24 8.99
CA ASP A 360 15.92 -5.36 9.91
C ASP A 360 14.63 -5.53 10.71
N ALA A 361 13.98 -6.71 10.61
CA ALA A 361 12.69 -6.96 11.24
C ALA A 361 12.70 -6.87 12.77
N TYR A 362 13.87 -6.98 13.41
CA TYR A 362 13.99 -6.95 14.86
C TYR A 362 14.12 -5.52 15.39
N THR A 363 14.84 -4.67 14.69
CA THR A 363 15.24 -3.35 15.18
C THR A 363 14.63 -2.17 14.41
N GLY A 364 14.06 -2.42 13.23
CA GLY A 364 13.61 -1.36 12.31
C GLY A 364 14.76 -0.62 11.62
N LYS A 365 16.02 -0.99 11.89
CA LYS A 365 17.18 -0.37 11.26
C LYS A 365 17.15 -0.61 9.75
N GLU A 366 17.28 0.45 8.97
CA GLU A 366 17.46 0.33 7.53
C GLU A 366 18.75 -0.44 7.19
N LEU A 367 18.62 -1.40 6.27
CA LEU A 367 19.70 -2.24 5.79
C LEU A 367 20.24 -1.75 4.45
N TRP A 368 19.33 -1.35 3.56
CA TRP A 368 19.64 -0.81 2.25
C TRP A 368 18.41 -0.10 1.67
N ARG A 369 18.64 0.81 0.72
CA ARG A 369 17.60 1.43 -0.11
C ARG A 369 18.06 1.58 -1.56
N MET A 370 17.12 1.67 -2.49
CA MET A 370 17.36 1.89 -3.92
C MET A 370 16.35 2.88 -4.49
N GLU A 371 16.82 3.91 -5.18
CA GLU A 371 15.97 4.87 -5.93
C GLU A 371 15.57 4.23 -7.27
N CYS A 372 14.40 3.60 -7.35
CA CYS A 372 14.01 2.81 -8.53
C CYS A 372 12.49 2.73 -8.77
N ILE A 373 11.71 3.59 -8.13
CA ILE A 373 10.27 3.67 -8.31
C ILE A 373 9.81 5.11 -8.02
N GLY A 374 8.64 5.52 -8.50
CA GLY A 374 8.11 6.86 -8.26
C GLY A 374 6.60 6.91 -8.40
N GLY A 375 6.01 8.06 -8.08
CA GLY A 375 4.56 8.28 -8.12
C GLY A 375 3.82 7.75 -6.89
N GLU A 376 2.52 7.56 -7.05
CA GLU A 376 1.62 7.06 -6.01
C GLU A 376 1.65 5.53 -5.98
N VAL A 377 2.57 4.96 -5.19
CA VAL A 377 2.86 3.53 -5.24
C VAL A 377 1.77 2.71 -4.56
N GLY A 378 0.97 2.00 -5.35
CA GLY A 378 -0.05 1.03 -4.91
C GLY A 378 0.44 -0.42 -4.85
N PRO A 379 1.12 -0.97 -5.87
CA PRO A 379 1.52 -2.37 -5.89
C PRO A 379 2.58 -2.71 -4.84
N SER A 380 2.42 -3.88 -4.21
CA SER A 380 3.42 -4.44 -3.29
C SER A 380 4.54 -5.14 -4.08
N LEU A 381 5.70 -5.29 -3.45
CA LEU A 381 6.88 -5.91 -4.08
C LEU A 381 6.65 -7.38 -4.44
N ALA A 382 7.33 -7.85 -5.50
CA ALA A 382 7.59 -9.27 -5.71
C ALA A 382 9.02 -9.61 -5.30
N TYR A 383 9.27 -10.86 -4.93
CA TYR A 383 10.61 -11.30 -4.56
C TYR A 383 10.88 -12.72 -5.04
N ALA A 384 12.02 -12.92 -5.69
CA ALA A 384 12.52 -14.24 -6.04
C ALA A 384 14.06 -14.26 -6.06
N ASN A 385 14.64 -15.25 -5.38
CA ASN A 385 16.07 -15.58 -5.47
C ASN A 385 17.05 -14.37 -5.34
N GLY A 386 16.79 -13.48 -4.39
CA GLY A 386 17.65 -12.30 -4.17
C GLY A 386 17.42 -11.15 -5.15
N ILE A 387 16.34 -11.19 -5.93
CA ILE A 387 15.87 -10.09 -6.76
C ILE A 387 14.51 -9.64 -6.21
N VAL A 388 14.37 -8.33 -6.01
CA VAL A 388 13.10 -7.69 -5.68
C VAL A 388 12.60 -6.93 -6.90
N TYR A 389 11.29 -7.02 -7.15
CA TYR A 389 10.63 -6.35 -8.27
C TYR A 389 9.64 -5.34 -7.72
N SER A 390 9.72 -4.11 -8.22
CA SER A 390 8.84 -3.00 -7.87
C SER A 390 8.20 -2.45 -9.12
N VAL A 391 6.92 -2.10 -9.06
CA VAL A 391 6.20 -1.50 -10.19
C VAL A 391 5.28 -0.41 -9.69
N ASN A 392 5.17 0.67 -10.47
CA ASN A 392 4.09 1.62 -10.34
C ASN A 392 3.75 2.21 -11.71
N ASP A 393 2.46 2.44 -11.95
CA ASP A 393 2.01 3.09 -13.18
C ASP A 393 2.53 4.52 -13.31
N TYR A 394 2.71 4.96 -14.55
CA TYR A 394 3.38 6.22 -14.90
C TYR A 394 4.81 6.38 -14.35
N SER A 395 5.42 5.29 -13.89
CA SER A 395 6.78 5.27 -13.36
C SER A 395 7.64 4.22 -14.07
N VAL A 396 7.80 3.05 -13.46
CA VAL A 396 8.73 2.01 -13.91
C VAL A 396 8.42 0.67 -13.25
N LEU A 397 8.68 -0.42 -13.98
CA LEU A 397 8.92 -1.75 -13.45
C LEU A 397 10.43 -1.95 -13.31
N SER A 398 10.91 -2.19 -12.11
CA SER A 398 12.34 -2.29 -11.80
C SER A 398 12.67 -3.63 -11.16
N ALA A 399 13.79 -4.23 -11.53
CA ALA A 399 14.36 -5.39 -10.87
C ALA A 399 15.66 -5.02 -10.16
N VAL A 400 15.71 -5.25 -8.85
CA VAL A 400 16.86 -4.89 -8.01
C VAL A 400 17.42 -6.15 -7.37
N LYS A 401 18.69 -6.45 -7.65
CA LYS A 401 19.44 -7.46 -6.91
C LYS A 401 19.74 -6.94 -5.52
N ILE A 402 19.26 -7.64 -4.50
CA ILE A 402 19.44 -7.24 -3.11
C ILE A 402 20.84 -7.61 -2.60
N GLY A 403 21.27 -6.91 -1.55
CA GLY A 403 22.53 -7.16 -0.87
C GLY A 403 22.99 -5.90 -0.15
N LYS A 404 24.19 -5.95 0.46
CA LYS A 404 24.77 -4.77 1.14
C LYS A 404 24.88 -3.55 0.24
N LYS A 405 25.04 -3.78 -1.06
CA LYS A 405 24.99 -2.76 -2.11
C LYS A 405 23.97 -3.27 -3.13
N PRO A 406 22.71 -2.84 -3.05
CA PRO A 406 21.72 -3.26 -4.02
C PRO A 406 22.12 -2.76 -5.42
N THR A 407 21.75 -3.49 -6.46
CA THR A 407 22.08 -3.14 -7.84
C THR A 407 20.83 -3.25 -8.70
N LEU A 408 20.53 -2.20 -9.45
CA LEU A 408 19.49 -2.22 -10.47
C LEU A 408 19.95 -3.15 -11.60
N LEU A 409 19.17 -4.20 -11.88
CA LEU A 409 19.46 -5.13 -12.96
C LEU A 409 18.87 -4.64 -14.27
N TRP A 410 17.59 -4.29 -14.27
CA TRP A 410 16.90 -3.82 -15.46
C TRP A 410 15.65 -3.01 -15.08
N GLU A 411 15.16 -2.25 -16.05
CA GLU A 411 13.92 -1.48 -15.95
C GLU A 411 13.08 -1.67 -17.22
N ASN A 412 11.76 -1.63 -17.04
CA ASN A 412 10.78 -1.59 -18.12
C ASN A 412 9.72 -0.52 -17.82
N ASP A 413 9.15 0.08 -18.84
CA ASP A 413 8.07 1.07 -18.78
C ASP A 413 6.88 0.70 -19.67
N ASP A 414 6.94 -0.46 -20.32
CA ASP A 414 5.87 -1.01 -21.13
C ASP A 414 4.83 -1.70 -20.25
N HIS A 415 3.62 -1.15 -20.26
CA HIS A 415 2.46 -1.54 -19.45
C HIS A 415 2.79 -1.64 -17.95
N LEU A 416 2.37 -0.66 -17.16
CA LEU A 416 2.68 -0.65 -15.73
C LEU A 416 1.44 -0.90 -14.89
N SER A 417 1.69 -1.51 -13.72
CA SER A 417 0.65 -1.80 -12.74
C SER A 417 0.50 -0.68 -11.73
N ASP A 418 -0.73 -0.34 -11.42
CA ASP A 418 -1.20 0.66 -10.46
C ASP A 418 -1.84 0.00 -9.21
N ILE A 419 -2.41 -1.20 -9.35
CA ILE A 419 -3.14 -1.90 -8.27
C ILE A 419 -2.58 -3.30 -7.98
N PRO A 420 -2.67 -4.30 -8.88
CA PRO A 420 -2.29 -5.66 -8.56
C PRO A 420 -0.77 -5.83 -8.42
N SER A 421 -0.35 -6.50 -7.35
CA SER A 421 1.08 -6.72 -7.08
C SER A 421 1.66 -7.82 -7.96
N PRO A 422 2.85 -7.65 -8.59
CA PRO A 422 3.48 -8.67 -9.42
C PRO A 422 3.93 -9.88 -8.59
N VAL A 423 4.13 -11.04 -9.24
CA VAL A 423 4.63 -12.27 -8.61
C VAL A 423 5.77 -12.87 -9.43
N ALA A 424 6.79 -13.43 -8.78
CA ALA A 424 8.00 -13.90 -9.45
C ALA A 424 8.44 -15.30 -9.02
N THR A 425 9.11 -15.98 -9.94
CA THR A 425 9.98 -17.14 -9.69
C THR A 425 11.42 -16.74 -10.03
N ASP A 426 12.35 -17.69 -9.93
CA ASP A 426 13.73 -17.52 -10.41
C ASP A 426 13.84 -17.34 -11.93
N LYS A 427 12.76 -17.61 -12.69
CA LYS A 427 12.75 -17.58 -14.16
C LYS A 427 11.76 -16.59 -14.76
N TYR A 428 10.60 -16.47 -14.15
CA TYR A 428 9.46 -15.72 -14.69
C TYR A 428 8.99 -14.66 -13.70
N LEU A 429 8.72 -13.47 -14.20
CA LEU A 429 7.98 -12.43 -13.50
C LEU A 429 6.62 -12.27 -14.19
N PHE A 430 5.55 -12.34 -13.41
CA PHE A 430 4.19 -12.12 -13.87
C PHE A 430 3.63 -10.83 -13.27
N MET A 431 3.01 -10.02 -14.11
CA MET A 431 2.43 -8.74 -13.73
C MET A 431 1.07 -8.59 -14.40
N ALA A 432 0.10 -8.09 -13.66
CA ALA A 432 -1.18 -7.65 -14.20
C ALA A 432 -1.27 -6.13 -14.10
N THR A 433 -2.05 -5.51 -14.98
CA THR A 433 -2.41 -4.09 -14.89
C THR A 433 -3.90 -3.96 -14.53
N SER A 434 -4.31 -2.86 -13.87
CA SER A 434 -5.73 -2.68 -13.54
C SER A 434 -6.64 -2.63 -14.76
N TYR A 435 -6.10 -2.26 -15.92
CA TYR A 435 -6.81 -2.17 -17.20
C TYR A 435 -6.80 -3.47 -18.02
N GLY A 436 -6.34 -4.59 -17.45
CA GLY A 436 -6.62 -5.92 -18.01
C GLY A 436 -5.55 -6.53 -18.90
N VAL A 437 -4.30 -6.08 -18.79
CA VAL A 437 -3.16 -6.71 -19.46
C VAL A 437 -2.41 -7.58 -18.47
N PHE A 438 -2.16 -8.85 -18.83
CA PHE A 438 -1.36 -9.78 -18.06
C PHE A 438 -0.08 -10.14 -18.82
N ILE A 439 1.08 -9.99 -18.18
CA ILE A 439 2.37 -10.00 -18.86
C ILE A 439 3.32 -10.96 -18.16
N CYS A 440 4.10 -11.69 -18.94
CA CYS A 440 5.21 -12.50 -18.47
C CYS A 440 6.53 -11.94 -18.99
N TYR A 441 7.47 -11.75 -18.09
CA TYR A 441 8.85 -11.38 -18.39
C TYR A 441 9.82 -12.48 -17.96
N ASP A 442 10.98 -12.52 -18.59
CA ASP A 442 12.16 -13.12 -17.98
C ASP A 442 12.51 -12.37 -16.68
N ALA A 443 12.52 -13.09 -15.56
CA ALA A 443 12.76 -12.49 -14.25
C ALA A 443 14.18 -11.91 -14.10
N VAL A 444 15.15 -12.40 -14.88
CA VAL A 444 16.56 -12.03 -14.78
C VAL A 444 16.93 -10.93 -15.77
N THR A 445 16.40 -10.97 -16.99
CA THR A 445 16.76 -10.02 -18.06
C THR A 445 15.75 -8.91 -18.27
N GLY A 446 14.50 -9.08 -17.83
CA GLY A 446 13.40 -8.13 -18.10
C GLY A 446 12.82 -8.23 -19.51
N GLU A 447 13.24 -9.22 -20.31
CA GLU A 447 12.69 -9.48 -21.64
C GLU A 447 11.22 -9.89 -21.53
N LYS A 448 10.32 -9.19 -22.23
CA LYS A 448 8.91 -9.57 -22.32
C LYS A 448 8.78 -10.85 -23.17
N TYR A 449 8.24 -11.91 -22.58
CA TYR A 449 7.97 -13.17 -23.29
C TYR A 449 6.62 -13.13 -24.00
N TRP A 450 5.58 -12.68 -23.30
CA TRP A 450 4.25 -12.52 -23.88
C TRP A 450 3.42 -11.54 -23.06
N GLU A 451 2.38 -11.03 -23.70
CA GLU A 451 1.30 -10.27 -23.10
C GLU A 451 -0.04 -10.92 -23.47
N TYR A 452 -1.02 -10.80 -22.57
CA TYR A 452 -2.36 -11.33 -22.73
C TYR A 452 -3.38 -10.28 -22.31
N GLU A 453 -4.16 -9.80 -23.28
CA GLU A 453 -5.28 -8.89 -23.03
C GLU A 453 -6.49 -9.70 -22.56
N ILE A 454 -6.76 -9.67 -21.25
CA ILE A 454 -7.94 -10.31 -20.65
C ILE A 454 -9.23 -9.56 -21.01
N GLY A 455 -9.13 -8.26 -21.31
CA GLY A 455 -10.27 -7.44 -21.74
C GLY A 455 -11.21 -7.03 -20.61
N SER A 456 -10.80 -7.20 -19.35
CA SER A 456 -11.51 -6.71 -18.17
C SER A 456 -10.54 -6.31 -17.07
N ASN A 457 -11.00 -5.50 -16.11
CA ASN A 457 -10.13 -4.98 -15.05
C ASN A 457 -9.58 -6.10 -14.17
N ILE A 458 -8.39 -5.91 -13.61
CA ILE A 458 -7.73 -6.86 -12.70
C ILE A 458 -7.27 -6.13 -11.45
N PHE A 459 -7.90 -6.40 -10.31
CA PHE A 459 -7.49 -5.84 -9.02
C PHE A 459 -6.79 -6.88 -8.12
N ALA A 460 -7.13 -8.16 -8.29
CA ALA A 460 -6.50 -9.23 -7.56
C ALA A 460 -5.04 -9.42 -8.02
N SER A 461 -4.13 -9.61 -7.07
CA SER A 461 -2.73 -9.88 -7.41
C SER A 461 -2.59 -11.31 -7.96
N PRO A 462 -1.81 -11.53 -9.04
CA PRO A 462 -1.50 -12.87 -9.51
C PRO A 462 -0.77 -13.69 -8.44
N MET A 463 -1.02 -15.00 -8.44
CA MET A 463 -0.50 -15.95 -7.46
C MET A 463 0.13 -17.16 -8.15
N ILE A 464 1.28 -17.63 -7.66
CA ILE A 464 1.95 -18.83 -8.16
C ILE A 464 1.69 -19.98 -7.20
N VAL A 465 0.98 -21.01 -7.66
CA VAL A 465 0.58 -22.14 -6.83
C VAL A 465 0.57 -23.43 -7.63
N ASP A 466 1.05 -24.53 -7.05
CA ASP A 466 1.04 -25.86 -7.67
C ASP A 466 1.63 -25.87 -9.11
N GLY A 467 2.67 -25.06 -9.34
CA GLY A 467 3.32 -24.92 -10.65
C GLY A 467 2.49 -24.19 -11.71
N ARG A 468 1.48 -23.41 -11.30
CA ARG A 468 0.60 -22.62 -12.18
C ARG A 468 0.54 -21.17 -11.72
N VAL A 469 0.15 -20.29 -12.62
CA VAL A 469 -0.19 -18.90 -12.30
C VAL A 469 -1.71 -18.75 -12.31
N TYR A 470 -2.24 -18.11 -11.28
CA TYR A 470 -3.66 -17.81 -11.12
C TYR A 470 -3.82 -16.29 -11.15
N VAL A 471 -4.60 -15.77 -12.09
CA VAL A 471 -4.97 -14.35 -12.15
C VAL A 471 -6.49 -14.25 -12.25
N LEU A 472 -7.08 -13.45 -11.38
CA LEU A 472 -8.52 -13.27 -11.27
C LEU A 472 -8.89 -11.89 -11.77
N ASP A 473 -9.78 -11.85 -12.77
CA ASP A 473 -10.33 -10.59 -13.23
C ASP A 473 -11.55 -10.14 -12.39
N VAL A 474 -11.93 -8.87 -12.54
CA VAL A 474 -13.04 -8.26 -11.80
C VAL A 474 -14.37 -8.96 -12.05
N PRO A 475 -14.72 -9.40 -13.29
CA PRO A 475 -15.89 -10.23 -13.54
C PRO A 475 -15.93 -11.57 -12.78
N GLY A 476 -14.80 -12.04 -12.24
CA GLY A 476 -14.70 -13.25 -11.45
C GLY A 476 -14.25 -14.47 -12.24
N ILE A 477 -13.63 -14.29 -13.41
CA ILE A 477 -13.01 -15.37 -14.19
C ILE A 477 -11.57 -15.55 -13.71
N MET A 478 -11.23 -16.78 -13.34
CA MET A 478 -9.88 -17.16 -12.92
C MET A 478 -9.12 -17.71 -14.12
N HIS A 479 -8.18 -16.95 -14.65
CA HIS A 479 -7.30 -17.40 -15.72
C HIS A 479 -6.16 -18.21 -15.11
N ILE A 480 -6.13 -19.51 -15.38
CA ILE A 480 -5.12 -20.44 -14.88
C ILE A 480 -4.13 -20.72 -16.00
N ILE A 481 -2.87 -20.37 -15.80
CA ILE A 481 -1.85 -20.32 -16.85
C ILE A 481 -0.64 -21.17 -16.45
N GLU A 482 -0.02 -21.84 -17.43
CA GLU A 482 1.27 -22.50 -17.25
C GLU A 482 2.40 -21.47 -17.25
N PRO A 483 3.32 -21.48 -16.28
CA PRO A 483 4.49 -20.60 -16.28
C PRO A 483 5.48 -21.05 -17.38
N ASP A 484 5.43 -20.39 -18.54
CA ASP A 484 6.29 -20.67 -19.69
C ASP A 484 6.57 -19.38 -20.50
N LYS A 485 7.55 -19.45 -21.42
CA LYS A 485 7.89 -18.39 -22.40
C LYS A 485 6.81 -18.21 -23.47
N GLU A 486 5.89 -19.15 -23.59
CA GLU A 486 4.72 -19.06 -24.46
C GLU A 486 3.46 -19.07 -23.61
N LEU A 487 2.48 -18.24 -23.97
CA LEU A 487 1.20 -18.20 -23.26
C LEU A 487 0.45 -19.52 -23.45
N LYS A 488 0.15 -20.19 -22.34
CA LYS A 488 -0.63 -21.44 -22.30
C LYS A 488 -1.69 -21.37 -21.22
N ILE A 489 -2.92 -21.06 -21.63
CA ILE A 489 -4.09 -21.07 -20.74
C ILE A 489 -4.51 -22.52 -20.50
N ILE A 490 -4.57 -22.90 -19.23
CA ILE A 490 -4.98 -24.24 -18.77
C ILE A 490 -6.51 -24.32 -18.66
N SER A 491 -7.13 -23.28 -18.09
CA SER A 491 -8.58 -23.25 -17.79
C SER A 491 -9.01 -21.87 -17.30
N GLU A 492 -10.29 -21.56 -17.46
CA GLU A 492 -10.90 -20.27 -17.07
C GLU A 492 -12.20 -20.45 -16.25
N PRO A 493 -12.14 -21.08 -15.05
CA PRO A 493 -13.34 -21.25 -14.22
C PRO A 493 -13.87 -19.92 -13.69
N SER A 494 -15.20 -19.82 -13.52
CA SER A 494 -15.89 -18.58 -13.13
C SER A 494 -16.48 -18.64 -11.72
N LEU A 495 -16.32 -17.55 -10.96
CA LEU A 495 -16.97 -17.31 -9.66
C LEU A 495 -18.48 -17.07 -9.79
N GLY A 496 -18.94 -16.59 -10.95
CA GLY A 496 -20.33 -16.20 -11.16
C GLY A 496 -20.72 -14.89 -10.46
N GLU A 497 -19.75 -14.14 -9.94
CA GLU A 497 -19.91 -12.79 -9.41
C GLU A 497 -18.58 -12.03 -9.42
N TYR A 498 -18.65 -10.71 -9.28
CA TYR A 498 -17.46 -9.87 -9.29
C TYR A 498 -16.56 -10.10 -8.07
N SER A 499 -15.26 -9.90 -8.24
CA SER A 499 -14.26 -9.99 -7.18
C SER A 499 -13.03 -9.14 -7.47
N GLY A 500 -12.55 -8.41 -6.47
CA GLY A 500 -11.21 -7.79 -6.48
C GLY A 500 -10.22 -8.45 -5.50
N SER A 501 -10.62 -9.54 -4.85
CA SER A 501 -9.86 -10.15 -3.76
C SER A 501 -8.78 -11.08 -4.29
N THR A 502 -7.58 -11.03 -3.71
CA THR A 502 -6.57 -12.05 -3.99
C THR A 502 -6.97 -13.37 -3.30
N PRO A 503 -7.01 -14.52 -4.00
CA PRO A 503 -7.43 -15.81 -3.43
C PRO A 503 -6.40 -16.40 -2.46
N ILE A 504 -6.88 -17.24 -1.54
CA ILE A 504 -6.05 -18.14 -0.73
C ILE A 504 -6.04 -19.52 -1.34
N PHE A 505 -4.86 -20.15 -1.38
CA PHE A 505 -4.70 -21.54 -1.81
C PHE A 505 -4.11 -22.37 -0.68
N THR A 506 -4.88 -23.33 -0.16
CA THR A 506 -4.41 -24.27 0.85
C THR A 506 -5.29 -25.52 0.90
N ASP A 507 -4.73 -26.64 1.36
CA ASP A 507 -5.45 -27.89 1.59
C ASP A 507 -6.24 -28.41 0.38
N GLY A 508 -5.71 -28.24 -0.84
CA GLY A 508 -6.38 -28.64 -2.08
C GLY A 508 -7.63 -27.80 -2.42
N ARG A 509 -7.73 -26.59 -1.85
CA ARG A 509 -8.87 -25.70 -1.96
C ARG A 509 -8.45 -24.28 -2.31
N ILE A 510 -9.39 -23.54 -2.88
CA ILE A 510 -9.30 -22.09 -3.10
C ILE A 510 -10.34 -21.43 -2.19
N TYR A 511 -9.92 -20.44 -1.40
CA TYR A 511 -10.84 -19.55 -0.68
C TYR A 511 -10.83 -18.19 -1.36
N LEU A 512 -11.98 -17.76 -1.87
CA LEU A 512 -12.08 -16.57 -2.70
C LEU A 512 -13.30 -15.75 -2.29
N LYS A 513 -13.07 -14.45 -2.07
CA LYS A 513 -14.08 -13.48 -1.68
C LYS A 513 -14.56 -12.70 -2.91
N GLY A 514 -15.83 -12.86 -3.29
CA GLY A 514 -16.52 -11.98 -4.24
C GLY A 514 -17.03 -10.71 -3.57
N ILE A 515 -17.91 -9.98 -4.25
CA ILE A 515 -18.58 -8.80 -3.68
C ILE A 515 -19.74 -9.18 -2.75
N LYS A 516 -20.42 -10.31 -3.02
CA LYS A 516 -21.60 -10.77 -2.27
C LYS A 516 -21.32 -11.98 -1.39
N ASN A 517 -20.38 -12.84 -1.78
CA ASN A 517 -20.12 -14.09 -1.07
C ASN A 517 -18.63 -14.40 -0.96
N ILE A 518 -18.27 -15.21 0.03
CA ILE A 518 -17.00 -15.92 0.11
C ILE A 518 -17.22 -17.40 -0.17
N TYR A 519 -16.29 -17.99 -0.90
CA TYR A 519 -16.38 -19.36 -1.42
C TYR A 519 -15.24 -20.21 -0.87
N CYS A 520 -15.52 -21.50 -0.68
CA CYS A 520 -14.51 -22.54 -0.65
C CYS A 520 -14.71 -23.45 -1.85
N ILE A 521 -13.78 -23.39 -2.77
CA ILE A 521 -13.74 -24.17 -4.01
C ILE A 521 -12.81 -25.35 -3.79
N GLY A 522 -13.26 -26.55 -4.13
CA GLY A 522 -12.54 -27.80 -3.90
C GLY A 522 -13.32 -28.99 -4.44
N LYS A 523 -12.62 -30.11 -4.63
CA LYS A 523 -13.22 -31.37 -5.09
C LYS A 523 -14.00 -32.07 -3.98
#